data_AF-A0A2A6JTM1-F1
#
_entry.id   AF-A0A2A6JTM1-F1
#
_cell.length_a   1.000
_cell.length_b   1.000
_cell.length_c   1.000
_cell.angle_alpha   90.00
_cell.angle_beta   90.00
_cell.angle_gamma   90.00
#
_symmetry.space_group_name_H-M   'P 1'
#
loop_
_entity.id
_entity.type
_entity.pdbx_description
1 polymer ?
#
loop_
_entity_poly.entity_id
_entity_poly.type
_entity_poly.pdbx_seq_one_letter_code
_entity_poly.pdbx_strand_id
1 'polypeptide(L)'
;MPRSLWFFAFTAVVYYLQYIPGIDVMLMILLASMWPVVTVNMGFAGIAIEAISGAVSRGWLCVPLAYFGGNLMLAGASHYQFWQLERSIEAANATQSLPFPSEGTLVIDATRSAMGGIAEGLIGRFDIPLVYQISDSSQGVFAWRIATGALCRARDPGKGTAFGYQEKRRLVAGMCTYRSKQTPPREAVKLIFSPPTTHESFLLPYEKHVLTITDGKHEPIELLYARARPLNWFPMPFGGCFRGPGDPKSACTFGPLRVFATPIGDTAAMVATALKLTPSPASERRQKIEARASQAALRPALSF
;
A
#
# COMPACT_ATOMS: atom_id res chain seq x y z
N MET A 1 3.84 -46.12 -6.38
CA MET A 1 3.87 -44.84 -5.64
C MET A 1 4.29 -43.75 -6.62
N PRO A 2 3.67 -42.56 -6.59
CA PRO A 2 3.95 -41.51 -7.57
C PRO A 2 5.41 -41.02 -7.52
N ARG A 3 6.06 -40.84 -8.68
CA ARG A 3 7.45 -40.34 -8.73
C ARG A 3 7.52 -38.86 -8.39
N SER A 4 6.47 -38.13 -8.71
CA SER A 4 6.24 -36.74 -8.32
C SER A 4 6.34 -36.48 -6.80
N LEU A 5 6.29 -37.50 -5.96
CA LEU A 5 6.50 -37.33 -4.52
C LEU A 5 7.90 -36.81 -4.15
N TRP A 6 8.88 -36.99 -5.04
CA TRP A 6 10.23 -36.44 -4.86
C TRP A 6 10.25 -34.92 -4.75
N PHE A 7 9.31 -34.20 -5.36
CA PHE A 7 9.23 -32.75 -5.22
C PHE A 7 8.89 -32.31 -3.79
N PHE A 8 7.99 -33.02 -3.11
CA PHE A 8 7.68 -32.73 -1.70
C PHE A 8 8.85 -33.11 -0.79
N ALA A 9 9.49 -34.25 -1.05
CA ALA A 9 10.68 -34.67 -0.30
C ALA A 9 11.80 -33.64 -0.43
N PHE A 10 12.09 -33.17 -1.65
CA PHE A 10 13.04 -32.09 -1.90
C PHE A 10 12.68 -30.81 -1.13
N THR A 11 11.41 -30.40 -1.17
CA THR A 11 10.92 -29.22 -0.44
C THR A 11 11.13 -29.36 1.06
N ALA A 12 10.81 -30.53 1.63
CA ALA A 12 11.00 -30.81 3.05
C ALA A 12 12.48 -30.75 3.44
N VAL A 13 13.36 -31.39 2.66
CA VAL A 13 14.82 -31.34 2.89
C VAL A 13 15.33 -29.90 2.86
N VAL A 14 14.99 -29.13 1.84
CA VAL A 14 15.41 -27.73 1.72
C VAL A 14 14.87 -26.89 2.88
N TYR A 15 13.63 -27.10 3.31
CA TYR A 15 13.05 -26.42 4.46
C TYR A 15 13.80 -26.75 5.76
N TYR A 16 14.11 -28.03 6.01
CA TYR A 16 14.87 -28.44 7.19
C TYR A 16 16.32 -27.93 7.17
N LEU A 17 16.96 -27.87 5.99
CA LEU A 17 18.29 -27.29 5.86
C LEU A 17 18.34 -25.80 6.26
N GLN A 18 17.24 -25.06 6.14
CA GLN A 18 17.15 -23.67 6.61
C GLN A 18 17.18 -23.53 8.14
N TYR A 19 17.04 -24.61 8.92
CA TYR A 19 17.24 -24.56 10.37
C TYR A 19 18.72 -24.52 10.77
N ILE A 20 19.63 -24.85 9.86
CA ILE A 20 21.07 -24.86 10.13
C ILE A 20 21.63 -23.45 9.89
N PRO A 21 22.21 -22.79 10.92
CA PRO A 21 22.81 -21.47 10.77
C PRO A 21 23.91 -21.45 9.70
N GLY A 22 23.91 -20.44 8.84
CA GLY A 22 24.85 -20.28 7.72
C GLY A 22 24.29 -20.82 6.41
N ILE A 23 23.68 -22.01 6.43
CA ILE A 23 22.99 -22.58 5.27
C ILE A 23 21.74 -21.75 4.95
N ASP A 24 21.03 -21.28 5.97
CA ASP A 24 19.87 -20.39 5.85
C ASP A 24 20.17 -19.13 5.03
N VAL A 25 21.32 -18.49 5.25
CA VAL A 25 21.73 -17.30 4.49
C VAL A 25 21.99 -17.62 3.02
N MET A 26 22.69 -18.72 2.71
CA MET A 26 22.91 -19.13 1.31
C MET A 26 21.59 -19.48 0.62
N LEU A 27 20.71 -20.21 1.31
CA LEU A 27 19.39 -20.58 0.80
C LEU A 27 18.49 -19.36 0.62
N MET A 28 18.59 -18.35 1.49
CA MET A 28 17.88 -17.08 1.35
C MET A 28 18.33 -16.33 0.09
N ILE A 29 19.64 -16.28 -0.21
CA ILE A 29 20.18 -15.71 -1.45
C ILE A 29 19.65 -16.45 -2.68
N LEU A 30 19.49 -17.77 -2.58
CA LEU A 30 18.90 -18.62 -3.63
C LEU A 30 17.36 -18.59 -3.68
N LEU A 31 16.72 -17.74 -2.86
CA LEU A 31 15.27 -17.63 -2.74
C LEU A 31 14.59 -18.97 -2.41
N ALA A 32 15.25 -19.82 -1.60
CA ALA A 32 14.75 -21.14 -1.22
C ALA A 32 13.34 -21.06 -0.60
N SER A 33 13.00 -19.96 0.08
CA SER A 33 11.67 -19.75 0.66
C SER A 33 10.55 -19.68 -0.38
N MET A 34 10.86 -19.33 -1.64
CA MET A 34 9.93 -19.34 -2.77
C MET A 34 9.84 -20.70 -3.47
N TRP A 35 10.82 -21.60 -3.28
CA TRP A 35 10.85 -22.89 -3.97
C TRP A 35 9.60 -23.74 -3.71
N PRO A 36 9.01 -23.79 -2.49
CA PRO A 36 7.77 -24.53 -2.26
C PRO A 36 6.65 -24.13 -3.22
N VAL A 37 6.55 -22.85 -3.64
CA VAL A 37 5.55 -22.40 -4.62
C VAL A 37 5.66 -23.19 -5.92
N VAL A 38 6.88 -23.52 -6.35
CA VAL A 38 7.11 -24.27 -7.59
C VAL A 38 7.04 -25.77 -7.32
N THR A 39 7.80 -26.27 -6.36
CA THR A 39 8.00 -27.71 -6.16
C THR A 39 6.76 -28.42 -5.63
N VAL A 40 6.03 -27.82 -4.69
CA VAL A 40 4.79 -28.42 -4.16
C VAL A 40 3.72 -28.47 -5.26
N ASN A 41 3.56 -27.39 -6.02
CA ASN A 41 2.61 -27.35 -7.13
C ASN A 41 3.00 -28.31 -8.26
N MET A 42 4.29 -28.42 -8.61
CA MET A 42 4.79 -29.43 -9.55
C MET A 42 4.58 -30.86 -9.06
N GLY A 43 4.75 -31.10 -7.74
CA GLY A 43 4.44 -32.37 -7.11
C GLY A 43 2.98 -32.77 -7.32
N PHE A 44 2.04 -31.87 -7.01
CA PHE A 44 0.61 -32.15 -7.20
C PHE A 44 0.23 -32.30 -8.68
N ALA A 45 0.76 -31.46 -9.56
CA ALA A 45 0.54 -31.59 -11.01
C ALA A 45 1.08 -32.93 -11.52
N GLY A 46 2.26 -33.35 -11.08
CA GLY A 46 2.86 -34.64 -11.42
C GLY A 46 2.02 -35.82 -10.92
N ILE A 47 1.50 -35.79 -9.68
CA ILE A 47 0.55 -36.80 -9.18
C ILE A 47 -0.67 -36.91 -10.10
N ALA A 48 -1.24 -35.77 -10.51
CA ALA A 48 -2.42 -35.76 -11.38
C ALA A 48 -2.11 -36.39 -12.75
N ILE A 49 -0.98 -36.02 -13.37
CA ILE A 49 -0.55 -36.55 -14.67
C ILE A 49 -0.30 -38.06 -14.59
N GLU A 50 0.40 -38.53 -13.56
CA GLU A 50 0.69 -39.95 -13.36
C GLU A 50 -0.60 -40.77 -13.11
N ALA A 51 -1.59 -40.19 -12.41
CA ALA A 51 -2.85 -40.87 -12.16
C ALA A 51 -3.77 -40.91 -13.40
N ILE A 52 -3.77 -39.85 -14.24
CA ILE A 52 -4.54 -39.80 -15.48
C ILE A 52 -3.93 -40.72 -16.55
N SER A 53 -2.60 -40.80 -16.64
CA SER A 53 -1.89 -41.68 -17.59
C SER A 53 -1.96 -43.16 -17.21
N GLY A 54 -2.47 -43.49 -16.02
CA GLY A 54 -2.55 -44.87 -15.51
C GLY A 54 -1.22 -45.39 -14.93
N ALA A 55 -0.20 -44.54 -14.79
CA ALA A 55 1.06 -44.91 -14.14
C ALA A 55 0.89 -45.20 -12.63
N VAL A 56 -0.15 -44.62 -12.01
CA VAL A 56 -0.59 -44.92 -10.64
C VAL A 56 -2.13 -45.04 -10.58
N SER A 57 -2.65 -45.53 -9.46
CA SER A 57 -4.11 -45.61 -9.24
C SER A 57 -4.78 -44.24 -9.34
N ARG A 58 -5.93 -44.17 -10.01
CA ARG A 58 -6.75 -42.95 -10.15
C ARG A 58 -7.18 -42.35 -8.81
N GLY A 59 -7.21 -43.13 -7.73
CA GLY A 59 -7.48 -42.63 -6.38
C GLY A 59 -6.50 -41.53 -5.92
N TRP A 60 -5.29 -41.47 -6.50
CA TRP A 60 -4.34 -40.40 -6.24
C TRP A 60 -4.82 -39.02 -6.69
N LEU A 61 -5.82 -38.92 -7.58
CA LEU A 61 -6.42 -37.65 -7.99
C LEU A 61 -7.14 -36.92 -6.85
N CYS A 62 -7.57 -37.64 -5.81
CA CYS A 62 -8.19 -37.02 -4.64
C CYS A 62 -7.24 -36.02 -3.95
N VAL A 63 -5.94 -36.29 -3.97
CA VAL A 63 -4.94 -35.46 -3.29
C VAL A 63 -4.78 -34.08 -3.94
N PRO A 64 -4.42 -33.94 -5.24
CA PRO A 64 -4.36 -32.63 -5.89
C PRO A 64 -5.72 -31.95 -5.92
N LEU A 65 -6.83 -32.70 -6.07
CA LEU A 65 -8.17 -32.12 -6.04
C LEU A 65 -8.48 -31.47 -4.67
N ALA A 66 -8.15 -32.15 -3.57
CA ALA A 66 -8.31 -31.60 -2.23
C ALA A 66 -7.40 -30.37 -2.01
N TYR A 67 -6.18 -30.40 -2.51
CA TYR A 67 -5.23 -29.29 -2.39
C TYR A 67 -5.70 -28.03 -3.14
N PHE A 68 -5.96 -28.14 -4.45
CA PHE A 68 -6.39 -27.00 -5.26
C PHE A 68 -7.83 -26.58 -4.96
N GLY A 69 -8.75 -27.55 -4.79
CA GLY A 69 -10.14 -27.29 -4.44
C GLY A 69 -10.30 -26.69 -3.06
N GLY A 70 -9.56 -27.19 -2.06
CA GLY A 70 -9.53 -26.63 -0.71
C GLY A 70 -9.00 -25.20 -0.70
N ASN A 71 -7.90 -24.93 -1.43
CA ASN A 71 -7.40 -23.55 -1.56
C ASN A 71 -8.43 -22.63 -2.23
N LEU A 72 -9.10 -23.07 -3.29
CA LEU A 72 -10.11 -22.28 -3.98
C LEU A 72 -11.28 -21.91 -3.04
N MET A 73 -11.76 -22.85 -2.23
CA MET A 73 -12.78 -22.58 -1.23
C MET A 73 -12.31 -21.58 -0.15
N LEU A 74 -11.10 -21.76 0.37
CA LEU A 74 -10.52 -20.86 1.38
C LEU A 74 -10.26 -19.46 0.82
N ALA A 75 -9.77 -19.36 -0.42
CA ALA A 75 -9.59 -18.10 -1.13
C ALA A 75 -10.92 -17.39 -1.36
N GLY A 76 -11.95 -18.13 -1.79
CA GLY A 76 -13.31 -17.59 -1.93
C GLY A 76 -13.85 -17.02 -0.62
N ALA A 77 -13.72 -17.76 0.49
CA ALA A 77 -14.14 -17.28 1.81
C ALA A 77 -13.32 -16.05 2.27
N SER A 78 -12.02 -16.04 2.04
CA SER A 78 -11.13 -14.91 2.34
C SER A 78 -11.50 -13.65 1.57
N HIS A 79 -11.77 -13.77 0.26
CA HIS A 79 -12.20 -12.66 -0.58
C HIS A 79 -13.62 -12.17 -0.24
N TYR A 80 -14.51 -13.06 0.18
CA TYR A 80 -15.83 -12.67 0.68
C TYR A 80 -15.72 -11.85 1.97
N GLN A 81 -14.87 -12.26 2.92
CA GLN A 81 -14.60 -11.47 4.13
C GLN A 81 -13.95 -10.12 3.79
N PHE A 82 -13.06 -10.09 2.79
CA PHE A 82 -12.43 -8.85 2.34
C PHE A 82 -13.48 -7.84 1.84
N TRP A 83 -14.41 -8.31 1.02
CA TRP A 83 -15.52 -7.49 0.51
C TRP A 83 -16.46 -7.01 1.62
N GLN A 84 -16.75 -7.85 2.62
CA GLN A 84 -17.53 -7.43 3.79
C GLN A 84 -16.81 -6.34 4.58
N LEU A 85 -15.49 -6.50 4.79
CA LEU A 85 -14.66 -5.51 5.47
C LEU A 85 -14.65 -4.18 4.71
N GLU A 86 -14.48 -4.22 3.38
CA GLU A 86 -14.55 -3.04 2.50
C GLU A 86 -15.88 -2.29 2.68
N ARG A 87 -17.01 -2.99 2.56
CA ARG A 87 -18.34 -2.39 2.77
C ARG A 87 -18.52 -1.82 4.17
N SER A 88 -18.03 -2.49 5.20
CA SER A 88 -18.13 -2.00 6.58
C SER A 88 -17.35 -0.70 6.80
N ILE A 89 -16.17 -0.58 6.15
CA ILE A 89 -15.34 0.62 6.22
C ILE A 89 -15.96 1.75 5.42
N GLU A 90 -16.45 1.47 4.21
CA GLU A 90 -17.17 2.44 3.39
C GLU A 90 -18.40 2.99 4.13
N ALA A 91 -19.22 2.11 4.73
CA ALA A 91 -20.39 2.51 5.49
C ALA A 91 -20.03 3.35 6.73
N ALA A 92 -18.96 3.00 7.45
CA ALA A 92 -18.49 3.77 8.60
C ALA A 92 -17.96 5.16 8.22
N ASN A 93 -17.36 5.28 7.04
CA ASN A 93 -16.78 6.54 6.55
C ASN A 93 -17.82 7.41 5.82
N ALA A 94 -18.92 6.84 5.32
CA ALA A 94 -19.91 7.57 4.52
C ALA A 94 -20.60 8.72 5.29
N THR A 95 -20.68 8.62 6.61
CA THR A 95 -21.27 9.64 7.48
C THR A 95 -20.26 10.69 7.96
N GLN A 96 -18.98 10.47 7.71
CA GLN A 96 -17.89 11.32 8.20
C GLN A 96 -17.62 12.45 7.22
N SER A 97 -17.75 13.68 7.68
CA SER A 97 -17.53 14.84 6.84
C SER A 97 -17.07 16.03 7.68
N LEU A 98 -16.03 16.70 7.21
CA LEU A 98 -15.53 17.95 7.79
C LEU A 98 -15.32 18.95 6.65
N PRO A 99 -15.92 20.15 6.69
CA PRO A 99 -15.74 21.13 5.64
C PRO A 99 -14.28 21.61 5.60
N PHE A 100 -13.63 21.48 4.45
CA PHE A 100 -12.29 22.02 4.25
C PHE A 100 -12.36 23.49 3.78
N PRO A 101 -11.60 24.41 4.41
CA PRO A 101 -11.58 25.80 3.95
C PRO A 101 -10.95 25.91 2.56
N SER A 102 -11.46 26.79 1.70
CA SER A 102 -10.96 27.00 0.34
C SER A 102 -9.48 27.44 0.28
N GLU A 103 -9.02 28.16 1.31
CA GLU A 103 -7.61 28.54 1.51
C GLU A 103 -6.95 27.72 2.64
N GLY A 104 -7.60 26.63 3.05
CA GLY A 104 -7.16 25.76 4.11
C GLY A 104 -5.83 25.08 3.80
N THR A 105 -5.07 24.82 4.86
CA THR A 105 -3.86 24.00 4.80
C THR A 105 -4.14 22.67 5.46
N LEU A 106 -3.71 21.58 4.81
CA LEU A 106 -3.77 20.23 5.38
C LEU A 106 -2.38 19.82 5.90
N VAL A 107 -2.32 19.33 7.13
CA VAL A 107 -1.12 18.78 7.77
C VAL A 107 -1.36 17.30 8.02
N ILE A 108 -0.49 16.47 7.46
CA ILE A 108 -0.53 15.01 7.61
C ILE A 108 0.58 14.60 8.55
N ASP A 109 0.21 14.08 9.72
CA ASP A 109 1.16 13.50 10.65
C ASP A 109 1.50 12.06 10.24
N ALA A 110 2.53 11.89 9.43
CA ALA A 110 2.98 10.58 8.97
C ALA A 110 4.04 9.96 9.89
N THR A 111 4.28 10.49 11.10
CA THR A 111 5.25 9.92 12.04
C THR A 111 4.92 8.47 12.38
N ARG A 112 3.63 8.16 12.55
CA ARG A 112 3.14 6.84 12.94
C ARG A 112 2.59 6.01 11.77
N SER A 113 2.73 6.49 10.54
CA SER A 113 2.04 5.91 9.38
C SER A 113 2.99 5.16 8.46
N ALA A 114 2.72 3.87 8.25
CA ALA A 114 3.28 3.09 7.14
C ALA A 114 2.59 3.40 5.79
N MET A 115 1.78 4.48 5.72
CA MET A 115 1.09 4.93 4.50
C MET A 115 1.83 6.10 3.86
N GLY A 116 2.83 5.76 3.05
CA GLY A 116 3.42 6.72 2.12
C GLY A 116 2.43 7.14 1.03
N GLY A 117 2.65 8.34 0.46
CA GLY A 117 1.97 8.77 -0.77
C GLY A 117 0.61 9.45 -0.60
N ILE A 118 0.07 9.63 0.61
CA ILE A 118 -1.22 10.33 0.80
C ILE A 118 -1.10 11.81 0.41
N ALA A 119 -0.05 12.50 0.86
CA ALA A 119 0.18 13.90 0.51
C ALA A 119 0.30 14.10 -1.00
N GLU A 120 1.08 13.22 -1.65
CA GLU A 120 1.25 13.20 -3.11
C GLU A 120 -0.06 12.86 -3.85
N GLY A 121 -0.81 11.88 -3.37
CA GLY A 121 -2.09 11.47 -3.96
C GLY A 121 -3.19 12.53 -3.82
N LEU A 122 -3.19 13.28 -2.72
CA LEU A 122 -4.11 14.40 -2.47
C LEU A 122 -3.77 15.58 -3.37
N ILE A 123 -2.52 16.07 -3.29
CA ILE A 123 -2.08 17.20 -4.10
C ILE A 123 -2.06 16.86 -5.60
N GLY A 124 -1.94 15.58 -5.96
CA GLY A 124 -1.92 15.15 -7.33
C GLY A 124 -3.28 15.03 -8.00
N ARG A 125 -4.39 15.03 -7.25
CA ARG A 125 -5.73 14.75 -7.81
C ARG A 125 -6.84 15.71 -7.38
N PHE A 126 -6.64 16.47 -6.31
CA PHE A 126 -7.66 17.34 -5.75
C PHE A 126 -7.21 18.81 -5.78
N ASP A 127 -8.17 19.73 -5.67
CA ASP A 127 -7.91 21.18 -5.60
C ASP A 127 -7.44 21.58 -4.19
N ILE A 128 -6.22 21.16 -3.83
CA ILE A 128 -5.53 21.56 -2.60
C ILE A 128 -4.24 22.28 -2.98
N PRO A 129 -4.03 23.53 -2.54
CA PRO A 129 -2.83 24.28 -2.90
C PRO A 129 -1.56 23.77 -2.18
N LEU A 130 -1.72 23.24 -0.97
CA LEU A 130 -0.61 22.97 -0.06
C LEU A 130 -0.96 21.84 0.92
N VAL A 131 -0.09 20.83 0.98
CA VAL A 131 -0.17 19.74 1.97
C VAL A 131 1.15 19.64 2.71
N TYR A 132 1.13 19.75 4.03
CA TYR A 132 2.28 19.47 4.87
C TYR A 132 2.31 18.01 5.27
N GLN A 133 3.49 17.41 5.33
CA GLN A 133 3.71 16.07 5.82
C GLN A 133 4.80 16.10 6.88
N ILE A 134 4.47 15.65 8.08
CA ILE A 134 5.41 15.43 9.18
C ILE A 134 5.94 14.00 9.04
N SER A 135 7.25 13.84 8.95
CA SER A 135 7.91 12.54 8.87
C SER A 135 8.70 12.27 10.15
N ASP A 136 8.74 11.02 10.59
CA ASP A 136 9.56 10.57 11.74
C ASP A 136 11.06 10.55 11.42
N SER A 137 11.42 10.62 10.13
CA SER A 137 12.82 10.75 9.74
C SER A 137 13.37 12.11 10.18
N SER A 138 14.67 12.17 10.50
CA SER A 138 15.44 13.40 10.81
C SER A 138 15.36 14.51 9.75
N GLN A 139 14.55 14.32 8.71
CA GLN A 139 14.35 15.24 7.61
C GLN A 139 13.30 16.34 7.89
N GLY A 140 12.46 16.21 8.93
CA GLY A 140 11.57 17.27 9.41
C GLY A 140 10.21 17.37 8.67
N VAL A 141 9.59 18.55 8.69
CA VAL A 141 8.29 18.81 8.06
C VAL A 141 8.45 19.29 6.61
N PHE A 142 7.71 18.66 5.69
CA PHE A 142 7.74 18.98 4.27
C PHE A 142 6.41 19.56 3.78
N ALA A 143 6.50 20.67 3.06
CA ALA A 143 5.41 21.25 2.28
C ALA A 143 5.45 20.70 0.85
N TRP A 144 4.38 20.01 0.46
CA TRP A 144 4.11 19.58 -0.91
C TRP A 144 3.30 20.66 -1.64
N ARG A 145 3.76 21.04 -2.84
CA ARG A 145 3.12 22.03 -3.70
C ARG A 145 3.15 21.59 -5.16
N ILE A 146 2.16 22.05 -5.93
CA ILE A 146 2.21 21.98 -7.39
C ILE A 146 2.92 23.24 -7.89
N ALA A 147 3.87 23.08 -8.80
CA ALA A 147 4.47 24.17 -9.54
C ALA A 147 4.23 24.01 -11.05
N THR A 148 4.44 25.10 -11.78
CA THR A 148 4.44 25.13 -13.23
C THR A 148 5.72 25.81 -13.77
N GLY A 149 6.02 25.61 -15.05
CA GLY A 149 7.01 26.39 -15.79
C GLY A 149 8.46 26.15 -15.37
N ALA A 150 9.19 27.24 -15.03
CA ALA A 150 10.63 27.21 -14.77
C ALA A 150 11.00 26.39 -13.53
N LEU A 151 10.14 26.39 -12.50
CA LEU A 151 10.33 25.60 -11.28
C LEU A 151 10.35 24.09 -11.56
N CYS A 152 9.62 23.64 -12.58
CA CYS A 152 9.61 22.24 -13.00
C CYS A 152 10.77 21.86 -13.93
N ARG A 153 11.49 22.85 -14.46
CA ARG A 153 12.72 22.64 -15.26
C ARG A 153 13.97 22.64 -14.40
N ALA A 154 13.95 23.35 -13.27
CA ALA A 154 15.04 23.38 -12.31
C ALA A 154 15.13 22.05 -11.54
N ARG A 155 16.01 21.16 -11.98
CA ARG A 155 16.32 19.89 -11.31
C ARG A 155 17.36 20.15 -10.21
N ASP A 156 17.01 20.98 -9.23
CA ASP A 156 17.93 21.36 -8.16
C ASP A 156 17.77 20.38 -6.97
N PRO A 157 18.70 19.42 -6.77
CA PRO A 157 18.55 18.36 -5.77
C PRO A 157 18.47 18.88 -4.33
N GLY A 158 18.88 20.13 -4.07
CA GLY A 158 18.74 20.78 -2.76
C GLY A 158 17.35 21.38 -2.50
N LYS A 159 16.50 21.56 -3.53
CA LYS A 159 15.20 22.25 -3.44
C LYS A 159 13.98 21.37 -3.70
N GLY A 160 14.18 20.09 -4.05
CA GLY A 160 13.11 19.10 -4.12
C GLY A 160 13.27 18.08 -5.25
N THR A 161 12.39 17.07 -5.26
CA THR A 161 12.23 16.11 -6.35
C THR A 161 10.98 16.49 -7.15
N ALA A 162 11.14 16.71 -8.46
CA ALA A 162 10.04 17.02 -9.36
C ALA A 162 9.45 15.73 -9.95
N PHE A 163 8.15 15.50 -9.74
CA PHE A 163 7.38 14.41 -10.36
C PHE A 163 6.38 14.98 -11.35
N GLY A 164 6.33 14.44 -12.56
CA GLY A 164 5.41 14.88 -13.60
C GLY A 164 4.01 14.28 -13.41
N TYR A 165 2.98 15.01 -13.82
CA TYR A 165 1.60 14.55 -13.74
C TYR A 165 1.15 13.90 -15.05
N GLN A 166 0.34 12.85 -14.94
CA GLN A 166 -0.34 12.25 -16.07
C GLN A 166 -1.85 12.50 -16.00
N GLU A 167 -2.43 12.85 -17.13
CA GLU A 167 -3.88 12.95 -17.33
C GLU A 167 -4.24 12.10 -18.55
N LYS A 168 -5.17 11.16 -18.39
CA LYS A 168 -5.57 10.21 -19.46
C LYS A 168 -4.35 9.52 -20.11
N ARG A 169 -3.38 9.09 -19.30
CA ARG A 169 -2.10 8.47 -19.71
C ARG A 169 -1.18 9.37 -20.54
N ARG A 170 -1.41 10.69 -20.57
CA ARG A 170 -0.53 11.67 -21.23
C ARG A 170 0.10 12.57 -20.18
N LEU A 171 1.39 12.85 -20.33
CA LEU A 171 2.11 13.76 -19.44
C LEU A 171 1.58 15.19 -19.62
N VAL A 172 1.21 15.84 -18.53
CA VAL A 172 0.87 17.27 -18.53
C VAL A 172 2.17 18.07 -18.50
N ALA A 173 2.54 18.60 -19.66
CA ALA A 173 3.80 19.32 -19.82
C ALA A 173 3.90 20.52 -18.88
N GLY A 174 5.10 20.76 -18.34
CA GLY A 174 5.40 21.95 -17.55
C GLY A 174 4.72 22.02 -16.18
N MET A 175 4.23 20.90 -15.64
CA MET A 175 3.62 20.79 -14.31
C MET A 175 4.35 19.72 -13.50
N CYS A 176 4.61 20.00 -12.23
CA CYS A 176 5.29 19.07 -11.34
C CYS A 176 4.90 19.28 -9.87
N THR A 177 5.04 18.22 -9.08
CA THR A 177 5.05 18.35 -7.61
C THR A 177 6.45 18.74 -7.17
N TYR A 178 6.58 19.67 -6.24
CA TYR A 178 7.84 19.91 -5.54
C TYR A 178 7.61 19.88 -4.02
N ARG A 179 8.65 19.48 -3.29
CA ARG A 179 8.65 19.41 -1.83
C ARG A 179 9.71 20.33 -1.26
N SER A 180 9.38 21.11 -0.24
CA SER A 180 10.30 22.01 0.45
C SER A 180 10.14 21.90 1.97
N LYS A 181 11.20 22.12 2.74
CA LYS A 181 11.12 22.14 4.20
C LYS A 181 10.47 23.44 4.67
N GLN A 182 9.34 23.35 5.36
CA GLN A 182 8.60 24.50 5.87
C GLN A 182 7.86 24.12 7.16
N THR A 183 7.73 25.07 8.07
CA THR A 183 6.94 24.91 9.29
C THR A 183 5.45 25.05 8.96
N PRO A 184 4.59 24.14 9.44
CA PRO A 184 3.16 24.23 9.20
C PRO A 184 2.54 25.40 9.98
N PRO A 185 1.50 26.05 9.44
CA PRO A 185 0.78 27.08 10.16
C PRO A 185 0.07 26.49 11.39
N ARG A 186 -0.18 27.32 12.41
CA ARG A 186 -0.88 26.90 13.64
C ARG A 186 -2.33 26.51 13.36
N GLU A 187 -2.99 27.27 12.48
CA GLU A 187 -4.35 27.00 12.01
C GLU A 187 -4.26 26.13 10.75
N ALA A 188 -4.39 24.81 10.93
CA ALA A 188 -4.40 23.85 9.84
C ALA A 188 -5.30 22.68 10.19
N VAL A 189 -5.91 22.07 9.17
CA VAL A 189 -6.59 20.79 9.31
C VAL A 189 -5.51 19.73 9.49
N LYS A 190 -5.57 18.97 10.58
CA LYS A 190 -4.61 17.93 10.92
C LYS A 190 -5.21 16.57 10.67
N LEU A 191 -4.45 15.71 9.99
CA LEU A 191 -4.74 14.30 9.79
C LEU A 191 -3.73 13.49 10.61
N ILE A 192 -4.22 12.75 11.59
CA ILE A 192 -3.41 11.98 12.54
C ILE A 192 -3.74 10.49 12.41
N PHE A 193 -2.73 9.63 12.41
CA PHE A 193 -2.91 8.18 12.33
C PHE A 193 -2.78 7.54 13.70
N SER A 194 -3.78 6.74 14.06
CA SER A 194 -3.67 5.83 15.20
C SER A 194 -2.68 4.69 14.87
N PRO A 195 -2.05 4.08 15.89
CA PRO A 195 -1.39 2.80 15.73
C PRO A 195 -2.34 1.77 15.09
N PRO A 196 -1.82 0.87 14.23
CA PRO A 196 -2.63 -0.20 13.67
C PRO A 196 -3.14 -1.11 14.78
N THR A 197 -4.42 -1.50 14.70
CA THR A 197 -4.95 -2.66 15.40
C THR A 197 -4.86 -3.85 14.46
N THR A 198 -4.01 -4.82 14.80
CA THR A 198 -3.83 -6.05 14.03
C THR A 198 -4.93 -7.04 14.38
N HIS A 199 -5.61 -7.56 13.38
CA HIS A 199 -6.55 -8.67 13.51
C HIS A 199 -5.94 -9.91 12.89
N GLU A 200 -5.53 -10.85 13.74
CA GLU A 200 -5.00 -12.13 13.31
C GLU A 200 -6.15 -13.09 12.98
N SER A 201 -6.27 -13.46 11.72
CA SER A 201 -7.21 -14.48 11.27
C SER A 201 -6.52 -15.35 10.22
N PHE A 202 -6.78 -16.65 10.28
CA PHE A 202 -6.28 -17.57 9.27
C PHE A 202 -6.84 -17.24 7.89
N LEU A 203 -8.11 -16.85 7.78
CA LEU A 203 -8.75 -16.58 6.48
C LEU A 203 -8.38 -15.20 5.94
N LEU A 204 -8.47 -14.16 6.75
CA LEU A 204 -8.21 -12.79 6.35
C LEU A 204 -7.54 -12.01 7.49
N PRO A 205 -6.21 -12.00 7.58
CA PRO A 205 -5.51 -11.10 8.48
C PRO A 205 -5.57 -9.68 7.90
N TYR A 206 -5.81 -8.70 8.76
CA TYR A 206 -5.83 -7.30 8.38
C TYR A 206 -5.32 -6.39 9.49
N GLU A 207 -4.84 -5.23 9.10
CA GLU A 207 -4.43 -4.13 9.97
C GLU A 207 -5.42 -2.99 9.78
N LYS A 208 -6.03 -2.54 10.88
CA LYS A 208 -7.00 -1.44 10.88
C LYS A 208 -6.37 -0.19 11.50
N HIS A 209 -6.53 0.94 10.83
CA HIS A 209 -6.11 2.25 11.30
C HIS A 209 -7.33 3.16 11.46
N VAL A 210 -7.29 4.00 12.49
CA VAL A 210 -8.19 5.14 12.64
C VAL A 210 -7.42 6.39 12.24
N LEU A 211 -8.01 7.16 11.33
CA LEU A 211 -7.51 8.43 10.84
C LEU A 211 -8.37 9.52 11.45
N THR A 212 -7.80 10.27 12.39
CA THR A 212 -8.50 11.39 13.00
C THR A 212 -8.22 12.66 12.21
N ILE A 213 -9.27 13.33 11.75
CA ILE A 213 -9.18 14.63 11.08
C ILE A 213 -9.78 15.68 12.00
N THR A 214 -9.02 16.74 12.28
CA THR A 214 -9.46 17.86 13.11
C THR A 214 -8.99 19.19 12.55
N ASP A 215 -9.83 20.21 12.61
CA ASP A 215 -9.48 21.60 12.28
C ASP A 215 -9.32 22.49 13.52
N GLY A 216 -9.49 21.91 14.72
CA GLY A 216 -9.46 22.60 16.01
C GLY A 216 -10.69 23.48 16.31
N LYS A 217 -11.68 23.53 15.41
CA LYS A 217 -12.91 24.34 15.55
C LYS A 217 -14.15 23.46 15.68
N HIS A 218 -14.21 22.37 14.94
CA HIS A 218 -15.30 21.40 14.96
C HIS A 218 -14.89 20.13 15.70
N GLU A 219 -15.88 19.28 15.97
CA GLU A 219 -15.61 17.93 16.47
C GLU A 219 -14.73 17.16 15.48
N PRO A 220 -13.71 16.43 15.97
CA PRO A 220 -12.87 15.61 15.13
C PRO A 220 -13.70 14.50 14.49
N ILE A 221 -13.44 14.23 13.22
CA ILE A 221 -14.02 13.07 12.52
C ILE A 221 -13.01 11.92 12.52
N GLU A 222 -13.53 10.70 12.49
CA GLU A 222 -12.72 9.48 12.48
C GLU A 222 -13.00 8.68 11.22
N LEU A 223 -12.00 8.54 10.35
CA LEU A 223 -12.07 7.66 9.20
C LEU A 223 -11.40 6.33 9.52
N LEU A 224 -12.03 5.25 9.09
CA LEU A 224 -11.46 3.92 9.16
C LEU A 224 -10.72 3.62 7.87
N TYR A 225 -9.54 3.04 8.01
CA TYR A 225 -8.76 2.49 6.92
C TYR A 225 -8.28 1.11 7.32
N ALA A 226 -8.13 0.21 6.35
CA ALA A 226 -7.49 -1.06 6.62
C ALA A 226 -6.65 -1.54 5.44
N ARG A 227 -5.72 -2.43 5.75
CA ARG A 227 -4.97 -3.22 4.78
C ARG A 227 -5.18 -4.68 5.12
N ALA A 228 -5.59 -5.48 4.15
CA ALA A 228 -5.83 -6.89 4.37
C ALA A 228 -4.97 -7.74 3.44
N ARG A 229 -4.72 -8.98 3.83
CA ARG A 229 -3.94 -9.93 3.02
C ARG A 229 -4.79 -11.15 2.70
N PRO A 230 -5.71 -11.06 1.72
CA PRO A 230 -6.52 -12.20 1.32
C PRO A 230 -5.66 -13.35 0.81
N LEU A 231 -6.20 -14.58 0.88
CA LEU A 231 -5.55 -15.76 0.30
C LEU A 231 -5.51 -15.64 -1.23
N ASN A 232 -4.41 -16.10 -1.83
CA ASN A 232 -4.30 -16.18 -3.28
C ASN A 232 -5.23 -17.27 -3.84
N TRP A 233 -5.85 -16.99 -4.99
CA TRP A 233 -6.66 -17.96 -5.74
C TRP A 233 -5.89 -19.22 -6.12
N PHE A 234 -4.59 -19.06 -6.40
CA PHE A 234 -3.67 -20.16 -6.64
C PHE A 234 -2.89 -20.49 -5.35
N PRO A 235 -2.72 -21.78 -4.99
CA PRO A 235 -1.93 -22.15 -3.81
C PRO A 235 -0.48 -21.68 -3.95
N MET A 236 -0.05 -20.81 -3.03
CA MET A 236 1.33 -20.34 -2.97
C MET A 236 1.93 -20.74 -1.62
N PRO A 237 2.30 -22.01 -1.40
CA PRO A 237 2.99 -22.39 -0.18
C PRO A 237 4.33 -21.67 -0.12
N PHE A 238 4.64 -21.10 1.03
CA PHE A 238 5.87 -20.40 1.31
C PHE A 238 6.43 -20.92 2.62
N GLY A 239 7.72 -21.18 2.62
CA GLY A 239 8.37 -21.87 3.73
C GLY A 239 9.80 -21.41 3.87
N GLY A 240 10.11 -20.66 4.93
CA GLY A 240 11.48 -20.30 5.20
C GLY A 240 11.72 -19.69 6.56
N CYS A 241 13.01 -19.56 6.87
CA CYS A 241 13.49 -18.99 8.12
C CYS A 241 14.04 -17.59 7.87
N PHE A 242 13.56 -16.62 8.64
CA PHE A 242 13.97 -15.22 8.54
C PHE A 242 14.54 -14.76 9.88
N ARG A 243 15.68 -14.06 9.84
CA ARG A 243 16.28 -13.42 11.02
C ARG A 243 16.12 -11.92 10.88
N GLY A 244 15.32 -11.30 11.74
CA GLY A 244 15.17 -9.86 11.80
C GLY A 244 16.44 -9.18 12.33
N PRO A 245 16.68 -7.90 12.02
CA PRO A 245 17.77 -7.14 12.61
C PRO A 245 17.63 -7.11 14.14
N GLY A 246 18.63 -7.64 14.85
CA GLY A 246 18.62 -7.69 16.32
C GLY A 246 18.01 -8.96 16.94
N ASP A 247 17.44 -9.86 16.14
CA ASP A 247 16.84 -11.08 16.66
C ASP A 247 17.89 -12.17 16.98
N PRO A 248 17.84 -12.80 18.16
CA PRO A 248 18.80 -13.83 18.55
C PRO A 248 18.62 -15.15 17.77
N LYS A 249 17.43 -15.41 17.21
CA LYS A 249 17.09 -16.65 16.51
C LYS A 249 16.27 -16.36 15.25
N SER A 250 16.46 -17.18 14.22
CA SER A 250 15.63 -17.14 13.02
C SER A 250 14.22 -17.65 13.33
N ALA A 251 13.19 -16.93 12.88
CA ALA A 251 11.81 -17.37 12.92
C ALA A 251 11.47 -18.11 11.62
N CYS A 252 11.17 -19.41 11.74
CA CYS A 252 10.76 -20.24 10.61
C CYS A 252 9.23 -20.27 10.51
N THR A 253 8.72 -20.07 9.31
CA THR A 253 7.29 -20.13 9.02
C THR A 253 7.05 -20.95 7.77
N PHE A 254 5.97 -21.73 7.78
CA PHE A 254 5.45 -22.42 6.61
C PHE A 254 3.95 -22.15 6.51
N GLY A 255 3.51 -21.57 5.41
CA GLY A 255 2.12 -21.17 5.24
C GLY A 255 1.83 -20.60 3.86
N PRO A 256 0.60 -20.12 3.62
CA PRO A 256 0.27 -19.45 2.38
C PRO A 256 1.03 -18.13 2.27
N LEU A 257 1.68 -17.91 1.13
CA LEU A 257 2.37 -16.68 0.79
C LEU A 257 1.35 -15.55 0.69
N ARG A 258 1.59 -14.50 1.47
CA ARG A 258 0.79 -13.26 1.53
C ARG A 258 1.71 -12.06 1.36
N VAL A 259 2.19 -11.85 0.13
CA VAL A 259 3.24 -10.85 -0.17
C VAL A 259 2.74 -9.42 -0.02
N PHE A 260 1.55 -9.14 -0.54
CA PHE A 260 1.05 -7.77 -0.66
C PHE A 260 -0.18 -7.58 0.20
N ALA A 261 -0.10 -6.62 1.13
CA ALA A 261 -1.27 -6.10 1.79
C ALA A 261 -2.04 -5.24 0.78
N THR A 262 -3.29 -5.61 0.53
CA THR A 262 -4.20 -4.87 -0.34
C THR A 262 -4.85 -3.78 0.50
N PRO A 263 -4.64 -2.49 0.18
CA PRO A 263 -5.34 -1.41 0.85
C PRO A 263 -6.82 -1.49 0.54
N ILE A 264 -7.66 -1.22 1.54
CA ILE A 264 -9.10 -1.09 1.35
C ILE A 264 -9.38 0.34 0.92
N GLY A 265 -9.77 0.48 -0.36
CA GLY A 265 -9.96 1.75 -1.02
C GLY A 265 -8.67 2.57 -1.20
N ASP A 266 -8.87 3.77 -1.74
CA ASP A 266 -7.82 4.76 -1.93
C ASP A 266 -7.84 5.78 -0.78
N THR A 267 -6.82 5.74 0.08
CA THR A 267 -6.76 6.58 1.28
C THR A 267 -6.84 8.07 0.96
N ALA A 268 -6.22 8.52 -0.13
CA ALA A 268 -6.27 9.93 -0.50
C ALA A 268 -7.65 10.31 -1.06
N ALA A 269 -8.31 9.43 -1.82
CA ALA A 269 -9.69 9.68 -2.25
C ALA A 269 -10.66 9.69 -1.05
N MET A 270 -10.49 8.77 -0.11
CA MET A 270 -11.29 8.69 1.11
C MET A 270 -11.17 9.97 1.96
N VAL A 271 -9.94 10.42 2.23
CA VAL A 271 -9.68 11.68 2.95
C VAL A 271 -10.27 12.86 2.19
N ALA A 272 -10.12 12.90 0.86
CA ALA A 272 -10.68 13.97 0.05
C ALA A 272 -12.20 14.04 0.10
N THR A 273 -12.88 12.89 0.03
CA THR A 273 -14.34 12.82 0.17
C THR A 273 -14.79 13.33 1.54
N ALA A 274 -14.13 12.89 2.62
CA ALA A 274 -14.43 13.34 3.98
C ALA A 274 -14.21 14.86 4.16
N LEU A 275 -13.22 15.42 3.46
CA LEU A 275 -12.92 16.85 3.46
C LEU A 275 -13.75 17.66 2.44
N LYS A 276 -14.67 17.00 1.71
CA LYS A 276 -15.43 17.58 0.59
C LYS A 276 -14.57 18.27 -0.47
N LEU A 277 -13.37 17.74 -0.71
CA LEU A 277 -12.47 18.28 -1.71
C LEU A 277 -12.97 17.93 -3.12
N THR A 278 -12.88 18.89 -4.02
CA THR A 278 -13.22 18.69 -5.42
C THR A 278 -12.04 18.05 -6.16
N PRO A 279 -12.28 16.94 -6.90
CA PRO A 279 -11.31 16.45 -7.86
C PRO A 279 -11.03 17.54 -8.90
N SER A 280 -9.77 17.73 -9.25
CA SER A 280 -9.42 18.71 -10.29
C SER A 280 -8.37 18.14 -11.24
N PRO A 281 -8.65 18.11 -12.56
CA PRO A 281 -7.69 17.71 -13.57
C PRO A 281 -6.36 18.45 -13.44
N ALA A 282 -5.28 17.78 -13.81
CA ALA A 282 -3.95 18.38 -13.76
C ALA A 282 -3.83 19.59 -14.70
N SER A 283 -4.41 19.51 -15.90
CA SER A 283 -4.49 20.62 -16.85
C SER A 283 -5.22 21.84 -16.31
N GLU A 284 -6.37 21.67 -15.65
CA GLU A 284 -7.15 22.77 -15.04
C GLU A 284 -6.36 23.45 -13.92
N ARG A 285 -5.75 22.67 -13.02
CA ARG A 285 -4.92 23.22 -11.94
C ARG A 285 -3.72 23.99 -12.45
N ARG A 286 -3.08 23.49 -13.52
CA ARG A 286 -2.00 24.21 -14.19
C ARG A 286 -2.47 25.60 -14.66
N GLN A 287 -3.63 25.67 -15.33
CA GLN A 287 -4.18 26.95 -15.80
C GLN A 287 -4.49 27.90 -14.63
N LYS A 288 -5.07 27.38 -13.54
CA LYS A 288 -5.32 28.18 -12.31
C LYS A 288 -4.02 28.76 -11.72
N ILE A 289 -2.96 27.96 -11.66
CA ILE A 289 -1.66 28.39 -11.13
C ILE A 289 -1.03 29.45 -12.04
N GLU A 290 -1.05 29.25 -13.37
CA GLU A 290 -0.52 30.21 -14.35
C GLU A 290 -1.32 31.53 -14.35
N ALA A 291 -2.64 31.46 -14.22
CA ALA A 291 -3.51 32.64 -14.12
C ALA A 291 -3.21 33.45 -12.86
N ARG A 292 -3.05 32.79 -11.69
CA ARG A 292 -2.66 33.46 -10.44
C ARG A 292 -1.28 34.10 -10.52
N ALA A 293 -0.31 33.42 -11.14
CA ALA A 293 1.03 33.97 -11.34
C ALA A 293 1.02 35.21 -12.23
N SER A 294 0.21 35.20 -13.30
CA SER A 294 0.04 36.34 -14.20
C SER A 294 -0.63 37.52 -13.51
N GLN A 295 -1.67 37.28 -12.70
CA GLN A 295 -2.33 38.31 -11.90
C GLN A 295 -1.40 38.92 -10.83
N ALA A 296 -0.56 38.10 -10.20
CA ALA A 296 0.43 38.57 -9.23
C ALA A 296 1.49 39.46 -9.88
N ALA A 297 1.93 39.14 -11.10
CA ALA A 297 2.87 39.97 -11.86
C ALA A 297 2.27 41.31 -12.31
N LEU A 298 0.95 41.39 -12.46
CA LEU A 298 0.22 42.60 -12.87
C LEU A 298 -0.15 43.53 -11.70
N ARG A 299 0.02 43.12 -10.43
CA ARG A 299 -0.09 44.03 -9.28
C ARG A 299 1.26 44.71 -9.09
N PRO A 300 1.45 45.99 -9.50
CA PRO A 300 2.67 46.70 -9.16
C PRO A 300 2.83 46.72 -7.64
N ALA A 301 4.04 46.45 -7.16
CA ALA A 301 4.37 46.59 -5.75
C ALA A 301 4.08 48.04 -5.35
N LEU A 302 2.95 48.26 -4.67
CA LEU A 302 2.71 49.51 -3.96
C LEU A 302 3.73 49.53 -2.82
N SER A 303 4.83 50.23 -3.06
CA SER A 303 5.76 50.66 -2.03
C SER A 303 4.98 51.56 -1.06
N PHE A 304 4.67 51.03 0.12
CA PHE A 304 4.33 51.85 1.28
C PHE A 304 5.62 52.39 1.90
#